data_AF-A0A953TRB4-F1
#
_entry.id   AF-A0A953TRB4-F1
#
_cell.length_a   1.000
_cell.length_b   1.000
_cell.length_c   1.000
_cell.angle_alpha   90.00
_cell.angle_beta   90.00
_cell.angle_gamma   90.00
#
_symmetry.space_group_name_H-M   'P 1'
#
loop_
_entity.id
_entity.type
_entity.pdbx_description
1 polymer ?
#
loop_
_entity_poly.entity_id
_entity_poly.type
_entity_poly.pdbx_seq_one_letter_code
_entity_poly.pdbx_strand_id
1 'polypeptide(L)'
;MTQDRLPAALRILQWTLGLVILAESARFAYSPGAAHAFARTGLPDFVRLALAWAEIGAAILFLVPRATVAGGWFLIVVLAVAIVLHLLHGWLDVGALVVYAAATWAVMAGKSANAEKRT
;
A
#
# COMPACT_ATOMS: atom_id res chain seq x y z
N MET A 1 8.67 -2.33 31.26
CA MET A 1 7.48 -2.84 30.54
C MET A 1 7.11 -2.05 29.27
N THR A 2 7.71 -0.89 28.97
CA THR A 2 7.43 -0.10 27.75
C THR A 2 8.28 -0.46 26.53
N GLN A 3 9.41 -1.15 26.72
CA GLN A 3 10.38 -1.46 25.64
C GLN A 3 9.83 -2.36 24.53
N ASP A 4 8.85 -3.23 24.82
CA ASP A 4 8.31 -4.20 23.84
C ASP A 4 7.06 -3.72 23.07
N ARG A 5 6.48 -2.57 23.45
CA ARG A 5 5.19 -2.14 22.89
C ARG A 5 5.32 -1.56 21.48
N LEU A 6 6.37 -0.78 21.22
CA LEU A 6 6.57 -0.14 19.91
C LEU A 6 6.85 -1.18 18.80
N PRO A 7 7.76 -2.16 18.96
CA PRO A 7 7.97 -3.18 17.93
C PRO A 7 6.72 -4.03 17.67
N ALA A 8 5.95 -4.35 18.73
CA ALA A 8 4.69 -5.06 18.60
C ALA A 8 3.65 -4.24 17.83
N ALA A 9 3.48 -2.95 18.19
CA ALA A 9 2.56 -2.04 17.51
C ALA A 9 2.89 -1.86 16.03
N LEU A 10 4.17 -1.69 15.67
CA LEU A 10 4.59 -1.58 14.27
C LEU A 10 4.38 -2.88 13.50
N ARG A 11 4.56 -4.04 14.14
CA ARG A 11 4.27 -5.33 13.52
C ARG A 11 2.78 -5.51 13.27
N ILE A 12 1.94 -5.15 14.24
CA ILE A 12 0.48 -5.16 14.07
C ILE A 12 0.09 -4.23 12.92
N LEU A 13 0.61 -2.99 12.92
CA LEU A 13 0.36 -2.02 11.86
C LEU A 13 0.79 -2.55 10.48
N GLN A 14 1.97 -3.16 10.37
CA GLN A 14 2.46 -3.77 9.14
C GLN A 14 1.50 -4.85 8.61
N TRP A 15 1.06 -5.77 9.47
CA TRP A 15 0.15 -6.85 9.09
C TRP A 15 -1.23 -6.32 8.70
N THR A 16 -1.81 -5.44 9.54
CA THR A 16 -3.11 -4.83 9.25
C THR A 16 -3.07 -4.06 7.93
N LEU A 17 -2.06 -3.22 7.73
CA LEU A 17 -1.92 -2.43 6.53
C LEU A 17 -1.73 -3.30 5.28
N GLY A 18 -0.81 -4.26 5.33
CA GLY A 18 -0.56 -5.16 4.20
C GLY A 18 -1.79 -5.98 3.82
N LEU A 19 -2.54 -6.48 4.80
CA LEU A 19 -3.77 -7.25 4.55
C LEU A 19 -4.91 -6.38 4.01
N VAL A 20 -5.09 -5.17 4.55
CA VAL A 20 -6.11 -4.23 4.06
C VAL A 20 -5.83 -3.85 2.61
N ILE A 21 -4.58 -3.48 2.29
CA ILE A 21 -4.21 -3.14 0.92
C ILE A 21 -4.39 -4.35 0.00
N LEU A 22 -3.97 -5.55 0.40
CA LEU A 22 -4.22 -6.76 -0.41
C LEU A 22 -5.70 -6.97 -0.71
N ALA A 23 -6.56 -6.78 0.29
CA ALA A 23 -8.00 -6.94 0.12
C ALA A 23 -8.58 -5.86 -0.81
N GLU A 24 -8.18 -4.60 -0.64
CA GLU A 24 -8.62 -3.49 -1.49
C GLU A 24 -8.13 -3.65 -2.94
N SER A 25 -6.86 -3.99 -3.14
CA SER A 25 -6.31 -4.22 -4.48
C SER A 25 -6.94 -5.42 -5.17
N ALA A 26 -7.24 -6.50 -4.43
CA ALA A 26 -8.01 -7.62 -4.98
C ALA A 26 -9.44 -7.20 -5.37
N ARG A 27 -10.14 -6.45 -4.50
CA ARG A 27 -11.46 -5.89 -4.84
C ARG A 27 -11.40 -5.01 -6.08
N PHE A 28 -10.37 -4.18 -6.21
CA PHE A 28 -10.17 -3.29 -7.35
C PHE A 28 -9.88 -4.06 -8.64
N ALA A 29 -9.12 -5.15 -8.57
CA ALA A 29 -8.88 -6.06 -9.70
C ALA A 29 -10.17 -6.73 -10.18
N TYR A 30 -10.98 -7.27 -9.25
CA TYR A 30 -12.15 -8.11 -9.57
C TYR A 30 -13.49 -7.36 -9.63
N SER A 31 -13.55 -6.08 -9.25
CA SER A 31 -14.81 -5.31 -9.24
C SER A 31 -15.27 -4.91 -10.65
N PRO A 32 -16.49 -5.31 -11.07
CA PRO A 32 -17.08 -4.85 -12.32
C PRO A 32 -17.35 -3.35 -12.32
N GLY A 33 -17.64 -2.75 -11.15
CA GLY A 33 -17.90 -1.32 -11.01
C GLY A 33 -16.66 -0.46 -11.26
N ALA A 34 -15.48 -0.94 -10.85
CA ALA A 34 -14.21 -0.28 -11.13
C ALA A 34 -13.87 -0.31 -12.64
N ALA A 35 -14.17 -1.41 -13.32
CA ALA A 35 -14.01 -1.51 -14.77
C ALA A 35 -14.89 -0.52 -15.53
N HIS A 36 -16.16 -0.34 -15.10
CA HIS A 36 -17.06 0.64 -15.72
C HIS A 36 -16.64 2.09 -15.45
N ALA A 37 -16.12 2.37 -14.25
CA ALA A 37 -15.59 3.69 -13.90
C ALA A 37 -14.32 4.02 -14.71
N PHE A 38 -13.41 3.06 -14.87
CA PHE A 38 -12.22 3.19 -15.73
C PHE A 38 -12.55 3.25 -17.22
N ALA A 39 -13.57 2.54 -17.70
CA ALA A 39 -13.99 2.64 -19.10
C ALA A 39 -14.43 4.07 -19.47
N ARG A 40 -14.94 4.85 -18.49
CA ARG A 40 -15.29 6.27 -18.70
C ARG A 40 -14.10 7.22 -18.68
N THR A 41 -12.93 6.78 -18.24
CA THR A 41 -11.72 7.61 -18.21
C THR A 41 -10.92 7.59 -19.51
N GLY A 42 -11.26 6.69 -20.44
CA GLY A 42 -10.53 6.50 -21.69
C GLY A 42 -9.21 5.73 -21.54
N LEU A 43 -8.88 5.27 -20.32
CA LEU A 43 -7.72 4.41 -20.09
C LEU A 43 -8.05 2.95 -20.44
N PRO A 44 -7.10 2.20 -21.04
CA PRO A 44 -7.26 0.77 -21.26
C PRO A 44 -7.41 0.01 -19.93
N ASP A 45 -8.26 -1.02 -19.91
CA ASP A 45 -8.50 -1.83 -18.69
C ASP A 45 -7.22 -2.52 -18.15
N PHE A 46 -6.21 -2.72 -19.01
CA PHE A 46 -4.92 -3.26 -18.58
C PHE A 46 -4.22 -2.35 -17.55
N VAL A 47 -4.42 -1.03 -17.59
CA VAL A 47 -3.78 -0.09 -16.65
C VAL A 47 -4.34 -0.31 -15.24
N ARG A 48 -5.65 -0.48 -15.13
CA ARG A 48 -6.33 -0.83 -13.87
C ARG A 48 -5.79 -2.14 -13.31
N LEU A 49 -5.73 -3.16 -14.17
CA LEU A 49 -5.26 -4.49 -13.78
C LEU A 49 -3.78 -4.48 -13.38
N ALA A 50 -2.92 -3.78 -14.12
CA ALA A 50 -1.51 -3.62 -13.83
C ALA A 50 -1.29 -2.91 -12.48
N LEU A 51 -2.07 -1.84 -12.20
CA LEU A 51 -2.01 -1.14 -10.93
C LEU A 51 -2.42 -2.07 -9.77
N ALA A 52 -3.52 -2.80 -9.92
CA ALA A 52 -4.00 -3.74 -8.90
C ALA A 52 -2.96 -4.84 -8.58
N TRP A 53 -2.35 -5.42 -9.61
CA TRP A 53 -1.30 -6.43 -9.43
C TRP A 53 -0.02 -5.83 -8.83
N ALA A 54 0.34 -4.60 -9.20
CA ALA A 54 1.47 -3.92 -8.60
C ALA A 54 1.26 -3.68 -7.09
N GLU A 55 0.07 -3.24 -6.68
CA GLU A 55 -0.28 -3.09 -5.27
C GLU A 55 -0.26 -4.42 -4.52
N ILE A 56 -0.82 -5.48 -5.11
CA ILE A 56 -0.78 -6.84 -4.54
C ILE A 56 0.67 -7.29 -4.32
N GLY A 57 1.51 -7.17 -5.36
CA GLY A 57 2.92 -7.54 -5.28
C GLY A 57 3.67 -6.72 -4.22
N ALA A 58 3.41 -5.41 -4.15
CA ALA A 58 4.00 -4.52 -3.16
C ALA A 58 3.57 -4.88 -1.74
N ALA A 59 2.29 -5.16 -1.52
CA ALA A 59 1.76 -5.53 -0.22
C ALA A 59 2.26 -6.91 0.25
N ILE A 60 2.37 -7.90 -0.65
CA ILE A 60 3.03 -9.18 -0.34
C ILE A 60 4.48 -8.94 0.08
N LEU A 61 5.24 -8.17 -0.70
CA LEU A 61 6.64 -7.86 -0.40
C LEU A 61 6.79 -7.11 0.93
N PHE A 62 5.84 -6.22 1.23
CA PHE A 62 5.77 -5.47 2.48
C PHE A 62 5.52 -6.39 3.69
N LEU A 63 4.66 -7.39 3.56
CA LEU A 63 4.39 -8.38 4.60
C LEU A 63 5.58 -9.31 4.88
N VAL A 64 6.42 -9.59 3.88
CA VAL A 64 7.60 -10.44 4.04
C VAL A 64 8.63 -9.75 4.95
N PRO A 65 8.99 -10.31 6.13
CA PRO A 65 9.88 -9.65 7.09
C PRO A 65 11.29 -9.36 6.58
N ARG A 66 11.77 -10.03 5.54
CA ARG A 66 13.08 -9.72 4.94
C ARG A 66 13.01 -8.60 3.90
N ALA A 67 11.82 -8.33 3.36
CA ALA A 67 11.62 -7.42 2.25
C ALA A 67 10.75 -6.20 2.59
N THR A 68 10.28 -6.05 3.84
CA THR A 68 9.39 -4.95 4.26
C THR A 68 9.84 -3.56 3.81
N VAL A 69 11.14 -3.24 3.82
CA VAL A 69 11.62 -1.92 3.40
C VAL A 69 11.50 -1.75 1.88
N ALA A 70 11.94 -2.74 1.10
CA ALA A 70 11.79 -2.72 -0.36
C ALA A 70 10.31 -2.73 -0.78
N GLY A 71 9.50 -3.60 -0.14
CA GLY A 71 8.05 -3.65 -0.35
C GLY A 71 7.34 -2.38 0.07
N GLY A 72 7.77 -1.73 1.15
CA GLY A 72 7.20 -0.46 1.60
C GLY A 72 7.50 0.69 0.63
N TRP A 73 8.72 0.78 0.11
CA TRP A 73 9.02 1.75 -0.95
C TRP A 73 8.23 1.50 -2.22
N PHE A 74 8.15 0.25 -2.66
CA PHE A 74 7.35 -0.11 -3.82
C PHE A 74 5.87 0.26 -3.59
N LEU A 75 5.35 -0.02 -2.40
CA LEU A 75 3.98 0.29 -2.03
C LEU A 75 3.70 1.80 -2.02
N ILE A 76 4.61 2.62 -1.48
CA ILE A 76 4.48 4.08 -1.52
C ILE A 76 4.43 4.59 -2.96
N VAL A 77 5.30 4.08 -3.85
CA VAL A 77 5.30 4.48 -5.27
C VAL A 77 3.98 4.13 -5.92
N VAL A 78 3.49 2.91 -5.73
CA VAL A 78 2.23 2.47 -6.34
C VAL A 78 1.03 3.25 -5.79
N LEU A 79 0.97 3.49 -4.48
CA LEU A 79 -0.07 4.33 -3.86
C LEU A 79 -0.01 5.77 -4.40
N ALA A 80 1.18 6.34 -4.60
CA ALA A 80 1.32 7.68 -5.18
C ALA A 80 0.77 7.73 -6.61
N VAL A 81 1.06 6.71 -7.43
CA VAL A 81 0.48 6.59 -8.78
C VAL A 81 -1.04 6.46 -8.71
N ALA A 82 -1.56 5.63 -7.79
CA ALA A 82 -2.99 5.47 -7.59
C ALA A 82 -3.67 6.80 -7.19
N ILE A 83 -3.08 7.58 -6.28
CA ILE A 83 -3.57 8.90 -5.89
C ILE A 83 -3.61 9.85 -7.08
N VAL A 84 -2.52 9.92 -7.86
CA VAL A 84 -2.47 10.78 -9.06
C VAL A 84 -3.57 10.41 -10.04
N LEU A 85 -3.78 9.12 -10.29
CA LEU A 85 -4.87 8.65 -11.14
C LEU A 85 -6.23 9.05 -10.57
N HIS A 86 -6.49 8.87 -9.28
CA HIS A 86 -7.76 9.28 -8.67
C HIS A 86 -8.03 10.78 -8.85
N LEU A 87 -7.02 11.63 -8.61
CA LEU A 87 -7.14 13.08 -8.75
C LEU A 87 -7.38 13.50 -10.21
N LEU A 88 -6.67 12.90 -11.17
CA LEU A 88 -6.85 13.20 -12.60
C LEU A 88 -8.25 12.86 -13.10
N HIS A 89 -8.93 11.90 -12.48
CA HIS A 89 -10.29 11.50 -12.84
C HIS A 89 -11.38 12.13 -11.94
N GLY A 90 -11.01 13.07 -11.07
CA GLY A 90 -11.93 13.80 -10.19
C GLY A 90 -12.42 12.99 -8.98
N TRP A 91 -11.80 11.84 -8.68
CA TRP A 91 -12.10 11.04 -7.50
C TRP A 91 -11.30 11.56 -6.31
N LEU A 92 -11.91 12.40 -5.49
CA LEU A 92 -11.25 13.03 -4.34
C LEU A 92 -11.14 12.11 -3.12
N ASP A 93 -11.68 10.90 -3.19
CA ASP A 93 -11.63 9.91 -2.12
C ASP A 93 -10.26 9.20 -2.04
N VAL A 94 -9.20 9.99 -1.87
CA VAL A 94 -7.81 9.51 -1.76
C VAL A 94 -7.28 9.49 -0.32
N GLY A 95 -8.12 9.87 0.65
CA GLY A 95 -7.71 10.01 2.05
C GLY A 95 -7.12 8.71 2.63
N ALA A 96 -7.75 7.57 2.34
CA ALA A 96 -7.25 6.27 2.77
C ALA A 96 -5.87 5.96 2.19
N LEU A 97 -5.63 6.25 0.90
CA LEU A 97 -4.34 6.01 0.23
C LEU A 97 -3.20 6.81 0.88
N VAL A 98 -3.48 8.06 1.25
CA VAL A 98 -2.50 8.92 1.95
C VAL A 98 -2.20 8.35 3.35
N VAL A 99 -3.21 7.91 4.09
CA VAL A 99 -3.03 7.27 5.40
C VAL A 99 -2.22 5.98 5.27
N TYR A 100 -2.48 5.17 4.23
CA TYR A 100 -1.72 3.95 3.97
C TYR A 100 -0.25 4.24 3.64
N ALA A 101 0.03 5.25 2.81
CA ALA A 101 1.40 5.66 2.51
C ALA A 101 2.15 6.13 3.78
N ALA A 102 1.49 6.93 4.63
CA ALA A 102 2.06 7.39 5.89
C ALA A 102 2.31 6.23 6.87
N ALA A 103 1.38 5.27 6.97
CA ALA A 103 1.54 4.08 7.81
C ALA A 103 2.68 3.17 7.31
N THR A 104 2.79 2.98 5.99
CA THR A 104 3.91 2.24 5.37
C THR A 104 5.23 2.89 5.72
N TRP A 105 5.32 4.22 5.59
CA TRP A 105 6.51 4.98 5.99
C TRP A 105 6.87 4.78 7.46
N ALA A 106 5.88 4.89 8.37
CA ALA A 106 6.09 4.70 9.81
C ALA A 106 6.66 3.30 10.13
N VAL A 107 6.15 2.25 9.49
CA VAL A 107 6.66 0.88 9.64
C VAL A 107 8.12 0.78 9.17
N MET A 108 8.45 1.36 8.01
CA MET A 108 9.82 1.35 7.48
C MET A 108 10.80 2.12 8.37
N ALA A 109 10.41 3.30 8.84
CA ALA A 109 11.22 4.12 9.73
C ALA A 109 11.52 3.38 11.05
N GLY A 110 10.49 2.78 11.66
CA GLY A 110 10.68 2.01 12.89
C GLY A 110 11.52 0.74 12.72
N LYS A 111 11.50 0.13 11.52
CA LYS A 111 12.34 -1.03 11.22
C LYS A 111 13.81 -0.67 11.02
N SER A 112 14.07 0.44 10.33
CA SER A 112 15.42 0.95 10.07
C SER A 112 16.09 1.37 11.39
N ALA A 113 15.37 2.06 12.26
CA ALA A 113 15.86 2.43 13.60
C ALA A 113 16.17 1.22 14.50
N ASN A 114 15.47 0.09 14.33
CA ASN A 114 15.75 -1.14 15.08
C ASN A 114 16.98 -1.88 14.52
N ALA A 115 17.22 -1.79 13.21
CA ALA A 115 18.42 -2.37 12.59
C ALA A 115 19.69 -1.65 13.05
N GLU A 116 19.69 -0.30 13.08
CA GLU A 116 20.81 0.52 13.55
C GLU A 116 21.17 0.25 15.03
N LYS A 117 20.19 -0.05 15.89
CA LYS A 117 20.45 -0.41 17.29
C LYS A 117 21.10 -1.79 17.49
N ARG A 118 21.14 -2.63 16.46
CA ARG A 118 21.67 -4.00 16.53
C ARG A 118 23.08 -4.14 15.93
N THR A 119 23.58 -3.09 15.28
CA THR A 119 24.95 -2.97 14.75
C THR A 119 25.84 -2.26 15.74
#